data_AF-A0A7I0J6G7-F1
#
_entry.id   AF-A0A7I0J6G7-F1
#
_cell.length_a   1.000
_cell.length_b   1.000
_cell.length_c   1.000
_cell.angle_alpha   90.00
_cell.angle_beta   90.00
_cell.angle_gamma   90.00
#
_symmetry.space_group_name_H-M   'P 1'
#
loop_
_entity.id
_entity.type
_entity.pdbx_description
1 polymer ?
#
loop_
_entity_poly.entity_id
_entity_poly.type
_entity_poly.pdbx_seq_one_letter_code
_entity_poly.pdbx_strand_id
1 'polypeptide(L)' 'MSESKSMILGCAGKSLTEDELRFYRDERPWGFILFARNI' A
#
# COMPACT_ATOMS: atom_id res chain seq x y z
N MET A 1 17.81 -9.94 1.36
CA MET A 1 16.52 -9.50 0.80
C MET A 1 15.62 -9.21 1.98
N SER A 2 15.19 -7.97 2.19
CA SER A 2 14.22 -7.75 3.27
C SER A 2 12.89 -8.34 2.82
N GLU A 3 12.41 -9.31 3.59
CA GLU A 3 11.21 -10.07 3.32
C GLU A 3 10.02 -9.10 3.27
N SER A 4 9.16 -9.23 2.25
CA SER A 4 7.88 -8.53 2.23
C SER A 4 6.92 -9.26 3.15
N LYS A 5 6.14 -8.52 3.95
CA LYS A 5 5.17 -9.12 4.86
C LYS A 5 4.05 -9.80 4.05
N SER A 6 3.52 -10.91 4.56
CA SER A 6 2.42 -11.68 3.95
C SER A 6 1.07 -10.97 4.10
N MET A 7 0.94 -9.79 3.48
CA MET A 7 -0.27 -8.97 3.50
C MET A 7 -0.46 -8.19 2.19
N ILE A 8 -1.71 -7.84 1.92
CA ILE A 8 -2.12 -6.99 0.81
C ILE A 8 -2.80 -5.76 1.40
N LEU A 9 -2.40 -4.57 0.97
CA LEU A 9 -2.96 -3.29 1.43
C LEU A 9 -3.76 -2.62 0.31
N GLY A 10 -4.66 -1.70 0.65
CA GLY A 10 -5.43 -0.92 -0.34
C GLY A 10 -5.18 0.57 -0.18
N CYS A 11 -5.41 1.35 -1.24
CA CYS A 11 -5.23 2.80 -1.21
C CYS A 11 -6.53 3.51 -0.80
N ALA A 12 -6.41 4.59 -0.02
CA ALA A 12 -7.56 5.37 0.41
C ALA A 12 -8.20 6.16 -0.74
N GLY A 13 -7.39 6.69 -1.66
CA GLY A 13 -7.82 7.55 -2.77
C GLY A 13 -7.16 7.23 -4.10
N LYS A 14 -7.18 8.22 -5.00
CA LYS A 14 -6.58 8.16 -6.35
C LYS A 14 -5.08 8.44 -6.38
N SER A 15 -4.56 9.01 -5.30
CA SER A 15 -3.14 9.33 -5.11
C SER A 15 -2.74 8.97 -3.69
N LEU A 16 -1.47 8.62 -3.51
CA LEU A 16 -0.94 8.31 -2.18
C LEU A 16 -0.60 9.58 -1.42
N THR A 17 -0.99 9.64 -0.15
CA THR A 17 -0.51 10.67 0.77
C THR A 17 0.91 10.35 1.25
N GLU A 18 1.59 11.34 1.84
CA GLU A 18 2.91 11.10 2.45
C GLU A 18 2.84 10.08 3.60
N ASP A 19 1.75 10.09 4.37
CA ASP A 19 1.53 9.14 5.45
C ASP A 19 1.33 7.72 4.91
N GLU A 20 0.55 7.55 3.84
CA GLU A 20 0.40 6.27 3.17
C GLU A 20 1.74 5.76 2.62
N LEU A 21 2.54 6.64 2.00
CA LEU A 21 3.86 6.28 1.50
C LEU A 21 4.82 5.80 2.61
N ARG A 22 4.83 6.50 3.75
CA ARG A 22 5.62 6.10 4.92
C ARG A 22 5.16 4.75 5.46
N PHE A 23 3.85 4.61 5.67
CA PHE A 23 3.25 3.37 6.15
C PHE A 23 3.56 2.18 5.24
N TYR A 24 3.37 2.29 3.93
CA TYR A 24 3.65 1.20 2.99
C TYR A 24 5.14 0.85 2.91
N ARG A 25 6.03 1.83 3.08
CA ARG A 25 7.48 1.60 3.12
C ARG A 25 7.89 0.81 4.36
N ASP A 26 7.30 1.13 5.51
CA ASP A 26 7.59 0.47 6.78
C ASP A 26 6.98 -0.94 6.83
N GLU A 27 5.76 -1.10 6.30
CA GLU A 27 5.04 -2.38 6.29
C GLU A 27 5.52 -3.35 5.21
N ARG A 28 6.04 -2.86 4.08
CA ARG A 28 6.54 -3.68 2.96
C ARG A 28 5.55 -4.79 2.56
N PRO A 29 4.33 -4.44 2.13
CA PRO A 29 3.33 -5.44 1.76
C PRO A 29 3.79 -6.25 0.54
N TRP A 30 3.17 -7.40 0.33
CA TRP A 30 3.43 -8.21 -0.86
C TRP A 30 2.81 -7.59 -2.12
N GLY A 31 1.74 -6.82 -1.95
CA GLY A 31 1.12 -6.08 -3.05
C GLY A 31 -0.02 -5.19 -2.59
N PHE A 32 -0.72 -4.62 -3.56
CA PHE A 32 -1.87 -3.74 -3.34
C PHE A 32 -3.13 -4.28 -4.03
N ILE A 33 -4.28 -4.06 -3.40
CA ILE A 33 -5.61 -4.27 -3.99
C ILE A 33 -6.23 -2.92 -4.32
N LEU A 34 -6.69 -2.76 -5.55
CA LEU A 34 -7.38 -1.56 -6.03
C LEU A 34 -8.87 -1.80 -6.17
N PHE A 35 -9.65 -0.77 -5.88
CA PHE A 35 -11.10 -0.75 -6.01
C PHE A 35 -11.53 0.34 -6.99
N ALA A 36 -12.82 0.36 -7.37
CA ALA A 36 -13.37 1.37 -8.27
C ALA A 36 -13.12 2.82 -7.81
N ARG A 37 -12.99 3.07 -6.49
CA ARG A 37 -12.67 4.41 -5.93
C ARG A 37 -11.23 4.88 -6.21
N ASN A 38 -10.35 3.97 -6.60
CA ASN A 38 -8.93 4.26 -6.87
C ASN A 38 -8.67 4.65 -8.34
N ILE A 39 -9.74 4.83 -9.14
CA ILE A 39 -9.70 5.17 -10.56
C ILE A 39 -10.50 6.46 -10.79
#